data_AF-A0AAW4V4Q1-F1
#
_entry.id   AF-A0AAW4V4Q1-F1
#
_cell.length_a   1.000
_cell.length_b   1.000
_cell.length_c   1.000
_cell.angle_alpha   90.00
_cell.angle_beta   90.00
_cell.angle_gamma   90.00
#
_symmetry.space_group_name_H-M   'P 1'
#
loop_
_entity.id
_entity.type
_entity.pdbx_description
1 polymer ?
#
loop_
_entity_poly.entity_id
_entity_poly.type
_entity_poly.pdbx_seq_one_letter_code
_entity_poly.pdbx_strand_id
1 'polypeptide(L)' 'MVSLTRTFHPIGFGAFYTECHKTIDKEINIVYDCGTITKDVNLKNYIENLYAKDSTIDILFISHFHADHINGIP' A
#
# COMPACT_ATOMS: atom_id res chain seq x y z
N MET A 1 -0.09 18.84 15.02
CA MET A 1 -1.12 18.74 13.96
C MET A 1 -1.38 17.27 13.74
N VAL A 2 -2.64 16.87 13.59
CA VAL A 2 -3.02 15.49 13.25
C VAL A 2 -3.47 15.49 11.80
N SER A 3 -2.95 14.59 10.99
CA SER A 3 -3.35 14.43 9.59
C SER A 3 -3.58 12.97 9.26
N LEU A 4 -4.60 12.74 8.43
CA LEU A 4 -4.85 11.46 7.79
C LEU A 4 -4.74 11.69 6.29
N THR A 5 -3.84 10.94 5.65
CA THR A 5 -3.67 10.96 4.20
C THR A 5 -3.90 9.57 3.66
N ARG A 6 -4.85 9.42 2.74
CA ARG A 6 -5.06 8.18 1.98
C ARG A 6 -4.70 8.41 0.52
N THR A 7 -3.90 7.52 -0.06
CA THR A 7 -3.46 7.58 -1.45
C THR A 7 -3.91 6.33 -2.19
N PHE A 8 -4.66 6.52 -3.28
CA PHE A 8 -5.07 5.43 -4.16
C PHE A 8 -4.00 5.20 -5.24
N HIS A 9 -3.54 3.95 -5.37
CA HIS A 9 -2.53 3.57 -6.34
C HIS A 9 -3.21 3.01 -7.59
N PRO A 10 -3.18 3.72 -8.74
CA PRO A 10 -3.92 3.34 -9.93
C PRO A 10 -3.21 2.22 -10.71
N ILE A 11 -3.00 1.08 -10.06
CA ILE A 11 -2.27 -0.07 -10.63
C ILE A 11 -3.19 -1.24 -11.01
N GLY A 12 -4.50 -1.12 -10.78
CA GLY A 12 -5.49 -2.15 -11.10
C GLY A 12 -6.76 -2.05 -10.25
N PHE A 13 -7.56 -3.11 -10.31
CA PHE A 13 -8.83 -3.22 -9.58
C PHE A 13 -8.71 -3.86 -8.19
N GLY A 14 -7.49 -4.25 -7.80
CA GLY A 14 -7.18 -4.88 -6.51
C GLY A 14 -7.25 -3.96 -5.29
N ALA A 15 -7.77 -2.74 -5.46
CA ALA A 15 -7.95 -1.77 -4.40
C ALA A 15 -6.66 -1.45 -3.61
N PHE A 16 -5.51 -1.32 -4.28
CA PHE A 16 -4.27 -0.93 -3.62
C PHE A 16 -4.31 0.55 -3.20
N TYR A 17 -4.36 0.80 -1.89
CA TYR A 17 -4.18 2.15 -1.34
C TYR A 17 -3.37 2.12 -0.04
N THR A 18 -2.72 3.25 0.22
CA THR A 18 -1.96 3.48 1.45
C THR A 18 -2.62 4.55 2.28
N GLU A 19 -2.46 4.45 3.60
CA GLU A 19 -2.96 5.44 4.53
C GLU A 19 -1.93 5.74 5.60
N CYS A 20 -1.68 7.03 5.83
CA CYS A 20 -0.75 7.52 6.85
C CYS A 20 -1.53 8.33 7.88
N HIS A 21 -1.50 7.88 9.15
CA HIS A 21 -2.01 8.64 10.29
C HIS A 21 -0.82 9.28 10.98
N LYS A 22 -0.72 10.60 10.89
CA LYS A 22 0.41 11.35 11.44
C LYS A 22 -0.05 12.24 12.57
N THR A 23 0.64 12.11 13.70
CA THR A 23 0.55 12.98 14.87
C THR A 23 1.91 13.65 15.10
N ILE A 24 2.06 14.40 16.19
CA ILE A 24 3.35 15.01 16.53
C ILE A 24 4.38 13.94 16.91
N ASP A 25 3.95 12.89 17.61
CA ASP A 25 4.84 11.91 18.24
C ASP A 25 4.84 10.56 17.53
N LYS A 26 3.89 10.32 16.62
CA LYS A 26 3.67 9.02 16.01
C LYS A 26 3.20 9.13 14.57
N GLU A 27 3.69 8.22 13.75
CA GLU A 27 3.20 7.91 12.41
C GLU A 27 2.72 6.46 12.40
N ILE A 28 1.56 6.19 11.78
CA ILE A 28 1.05 4.84 11.54
C ILE A 28 0.80 4.72 10.04
N ASN A 29 1.47 3.76 9.40
CA ASN A 29 1.37 3.49 7.98
C ASN A 29 0.59 2.19 7.75
N ILE A 30 -0.50 2.31 7.00
CA ILE A 30 -1.43 1.24 6.71
C ILE A 30 -1.42 0.97 5.21
N VAL A 31 -1.39 -0.31 4.84
CA VAL A 31 -1.54 -0.80 3.46
C VAL A 31 -2.83 -1.58 3.36
N TYR A 32 -3.61 -1.30 2.32
CA TYR A 32 -4.84 -2.02 2.02
C TYR A 32 -4.67 -2.71 0.68
N ASP A 33 -4.63 -4.04 0.72
CA ASP A 33 -4.21 -4.88 -0.40
C ASP A 33 -2.86 -4.40 -1.00
N CYS A 34 -2.25 -5.16 -1.89
CA CYS A 34 -1.05 -4.71 -2.60
C CYS A 34 -0.81 -5.49 -3.88
N GLY A 35 -1.90 -5.96 -4.51
CA GLY A 35 -1.82 -6.77 -5.70
C GLY A 35 -2.30 -6.09 -6.97
N THR A 36 -2.03 -6.76 -8.10
CA THR A 36 -2.66 -6.47 -9.38
C THR A 36 -2.48 -7.62 -10.36
N ILE A 37 -3.49 -7.86 -11.21
CA ILE A 37 -3.39 -8.72 -12.41
C ILE A 37 -3.34 -7.91 -13.71
N THR A 38 -3.31 -6.57 -13.60
CA THR A 38 -3.20 -5.69 -14.76
C THR A 38 -1.87 -5.95 -15.46
N LYS A 39 -1.94 -6.20 -16.77
CA LYS A 39 -0.75 -6.39 -17.61
C LYS A 39 0.08 -5.11 -17.64
N ASP A 40 1.38 -5.26 -17.86
CA ASP A 40 2.34 -4.15 -18.00
C ASP A 40 2.56 -3.29 -16.74
N VAL A 41 2.01 -3.69 -15.59
CA VAL A 41 2.35 -3.09 -14.30
C VAL A 41 3.53 -3.83 -13.68
N ASN A 42 4.66 -3.14 -13.51
CA ASN A 42 5.77 -3.63 -12.70
C ASN A 42 5.47 -3.37 -11.21
N LEU A 43 4.68 -4.26 -10.61
CA LEU A 43 4.20 -4.14 -9.23
C LEU A 43 5.36 -4.01 -8.23
N LYS A 44 6.39 -4.83 -8.38
CA LYS A 44 7.57 -4.81 -7.51
C LYS A 44 8.25 -3.43 -7.53
N ASN A 45 8.56 -2.93 -8.72
CA ASN A 45 9.18 -1.60 -8.86
C ASN A 45 8.24 -0.50 -8.33
N TYR A 46 6.93 -0.63 -8.51
CA TYR A 46 5.97 0.34 -7.96
C TYR A 46 6.02 0.39 -6.42
N ILE A 47 5.97 -0.78 -5.76
CA ILE A 47 6.03 -0.89 -4.29
C ILE A 47 7.38 -0.38 -3.75
N GLU A 48 8.49 -0.76 -4.40
CA GLU A 48 9.83 -0.32 -4.00
C GLU A 48 10.02 1.21 -4.11
N ASN A 49 9.34 1.87 -5.05
CA ASN A 49 9.39 3.32 -5.20
C ASN A 49 8.33 4.07 -4.36
N LEU A 50 7.36 3.36 -3.77
CA LEU A 50 6.30 3.98 -2.99
C LEU A 50 6.77 4.40 -1.60
N TYR A 51 7.67 3.61 -1.03
CA TYR A 51 8.16 3.79 0.32
C TYR A 51 9.61 4.28 0.33
N ALA A 52 9.96 5.09 1.32
CA ALA A 52 11.36 5.32 1.60
C ALA A 52 11.99 4.00 2.07
N LYS A 53 13.31 3.85 1.85
CA LYS A 53 14.05 2.61 2.13
C LYS A 53 13.89 2.08 3.56
N ASP A 54 13.53 2.95 4.50
CA ASP A 54 13.36 2.64 5.93
C ASP A 54 11.91 2.87 6.43
N SER A 55 10.93 2.97 5.54
CA SER A 55 9.53 3.07 5.95
C SER A 55 9.04 1.74 6.54
N THR A 56 8.33 1.84 7.67
CA THR A 56 7.65 0.69 8.28
C THR A 56 6.19 0.68 7.85
N ILE A 57 5.66 -0.49 7.49
CA ILE A 57 4.23 -0.74 7.37
C ILE A 57 3.76 -1.32 8.70
N ASP A 58 2.94 -0.58 9.44
CA ASP A 58 2.44 -0.99 10.75
C ASP A 58 1.28 -1.98 10.64
N ILE A 59 0.44 -1.80 9.61
CA ILE A 59 -0.76 -2.60 9.39
C ILE A 59 -0.88 -2.93 7.91
N LEU A 60 -1.04 -4.22 7.60
CA LEU A 60 -1.46 -4.71 6.28
C LEU A 60 -2.88 -5.26 6.40
N PHE A 61 -3.84 -4.59 5.78
CA PHE A 61 -5.22 -5.03 5.65
C PHE A 61 -5.40 -5.76 4.33
N ILE A 62 -5.87 -7.01 4.36
CA ILE A 62 -6.18 -7.79 3.17
C ILE A 62 -7.69 -8.01 3.11
N SER A 63 -8.30 -7.58 2.01
CA SER A 63 -9.75 -7.73 1.82
C SER A 63 -10.14 -9.18 1.57
N HIS A 64 -9.37 -9.88 0.72
CA HIS A 64 -9.48 -11.31 0.43
C HIS A 64 -8.23 -11.82 -0.33
N PHE A 65 -8.12 -13.13 -0.51
CA PHE A 65 -6.90 -13.79 -1.00
C PHE A 65 -6.89 -14.10 -2.51
N HIS A 66 -7.44 -13.22 -3.35
CA HIS A 66 -7.24 -13.33 -4.79
C HIS A 66 -5.91 -12.70 -5.23
N ALA A 67 -5.39 -13.17 -6.36
CA ALA A 67 -4.05 -12.79 -6.84
C ALA A 67 -3.90 -11.28 -7.05
N ASP A 68 -4.95 -10.61 -7.52
CA ASP A 68 -5.00 -9.16 -7.69
C ASP A 68 -5.03 -8.37 -6.38
N HIS A 69 -5.08 -9.02 -5.21
CA HIS A 69 -5.03 -8.38 -3.91
C HIS A 69 -3.72 -8.65 -3.15
N ILE A 70 -3.08 -9.81 -3.37
CA ILE A 70 -1.99 -10.28 -2.51
C ILE A 70 -0.64 -10.47 -3.21
N ASN A 71 -0.56 -10.40 -4.54
CA ASN A 71 0.67 -10.76 -5.27
C ASN A 71 1.83 -9.76 -5.16
N GLY A 72 1.67 -8.66 -4.42
CA GLY A 72 2.77 -7.77 -4.02
C GLY A 72 3.34 -8.07 -2.64
N ILE A 73 2.81 -9.06 -1.92
CA ILE A 73 3.36 -9.54 -0.66
C ILE A 73 4.55 -10.46 -0.96
N PRO A 74 5.72 -10.28 -0.32
CA PRO A 74 6.91 -11.12 -0.51
C PRO A 74 6.72 -12.61 -0.19
#